data_AF-A0AAV1GNZ0-F1
#
_entry.id   AF-A0AAV1GNZ0-F1
#
_cell.length_a   1.000
_cell.length_b   1.000
_cell.length_c   1.000
_cell.angle_alpha   90.00
_cell.angle_beta   90.00
_cell.angle_gamma   90.00
#
_symmetry.space_group_name_H-M   'P 1'
#
loop_
_entity.id
_entity.type
_entity.pdbx_description
1 polymer ?
#
loop_
_entity_poly.entity_id
_entity_poly.type
_entity_poly.pdbx_seq_one_letter_code
_entity_poly.pdbx_strand_id
1 'polypeptide(L)'
;MMADRFQREMREKLTGVMPIMSPGVPLPKVAAHVTGVTSSTGHTTADGLRSSKGYLGERVRAWEGERGLSFLQNMELREGELLVPRAGLYYIYAQTYFRLPSTEEADGEAKGETGEEEGADLVQYIYKKMSSYTVPILLMKSSRSACWPRGPEPGLFSLHQAGTAFLQPADRLFISVSNVSAMEMDGRASYFGAFLVG
;
A
#
# COMPACT_ATOMS: atom_id res chain seq x y z
N MET A 1 24.25 24.48 20.59
CA MET A 1 23.04 24.30 21.44
C MET A 1 21.79 25.01 20.90
N MET A 2 21.84 26.26 20.40
CA MET A 2 20.63 26.95 19.88
C MET A 2 20.15 26.44 18.51
N ALA A 3 21.06 26.01 17.63
CA ALA A 3 20.71 25.52 16.29
C ALA A 3 19.90 24.21 16.30
N ASP A 4 20.26 23.28 17.20
CA ASP A 4 19.53 22.00 17.35
C ASP A 4 18.11 22.17 17.85
N ARG A 5 17.87 23.16 18.72
CA ARG A 5 16.53 23.44 19.25
C ARG A 5 15.63 23.98 18.16
N PHE A 6 16.16 24.87 17.31
CA PHE A 6 15.41 25.46 16.20
C PHE A 6 15.10 24.41 15.11
N GLN A 7 16.04 23.50 14.81
CA GLN A 7 15.78 22.42 13.86
C GLN A 7 14.76 21.40 14.38
N ARG A 8 14.75 21.12 15.68
CA ARG A 8 13.73 20.27 16.31
C ARG A 8 12.35 20.91 16.29
N GLU A 9 12.28 22.21 16.59
CA GLU A 9 11.02 22.97 16.57
C GLU A 9 10.45 23.13 15.15
N MET A 10 11.31 23.32 14.15
CA MET A 10 10.94 23.31 12.72
C MET A 10 10.42 21.93 12.28
N ARG A 11 11.06 20.84 12.73
CA ARG A 11 10.61 19.47 12.46
C ARG A 11 9.23 19.22 13.06
N GLU A 12 9.00 19.60 14.31
CA GLU A 12 7.68 19.48 14.96
C GLU A 12 6.60 20.33 14.26
N LYS A 13 6.95 21.55 13.82
CA LYS A 13 6.04 22.43 13.08
C LYS A 13 5.69 21.89 11.69
N LEU A 14 6.59 21.15 11.03
CA LEU A 14 6.34 20.55 9.71
C LEU A 14 5.63 19.19 9.81
N THR A 15 5.81 18.43 10.89
CA THR A 15 5.06 17.18 11.14
C THR A 15 3.61 17.41 11.56
N GLY A 16 3.24 18.64 11.93
CA GLY A 16 1.88 18.99 12.36
C GLY A 16 0.98 19.60 11.27
N VAL A 17 1.48 19.84 10.06
CA VAL A 17 0.67 20.43 8.99
C VAL A 17 -0.06 19.32 8.26
N MET A 18 -1.27 19.01 8.75
CA MET A 18 -2.26 18.31 7.93
C MET A 18 -2.43 19.07 6.61
N PRO A 19 -2.66 18.39 5.47
CA PRO A 19 -2.92 19.06 4.21
C PRO A 19 -3.99 20.14 4.41
N ILE A 20 -3.73 21.36 3.94
CA ILE A 20 -4.65 22.50 4.13
C ILE A 20 -5.97 22.15 3.42
N MET A 21 -7.00 21.82 4.20
CA MET A 21 -8.32 21.44 3.69
C MET A 21 -9.23 22.66 3.62
N SER A 22 -9.98 22.78 2.52
CA SER A 22 -10.94 23.86 2.31
C SER A 22 -11.99 23.92 3.44
N PRO A 23 -12.34 25.11 3.95
CA PRO A 23 -13.38 25.25 4.97
C PRO A 23 -14.75 24.80 4.42
N GLY A 24 -15.44 23.88 5.11
CA GLY A 24 -16.87 23.63 4.90
C GLY A 24 -17.30 22.19 4.55
N VAL A 25 -16.38 21.25 4.33
CA VAL A 25 -16.73 19.83 4.14
C VAL A 25 -16.67 19.09 5.48
N PRO A 26 -17.77 18.47 5.96
CA PRO A 26 -17.71 17.61 7.13
C PRO A 26 -16.75 16.46 6.88
N LEU A 27 -15.62 16.46 7.58
CA LEU A 27 -14.66 15.37 7.53
C LEU A 27 -15.27 14.10 8.11
N PRO A 28 -15.07 12.93 7.47
CA PRO A 28 -15.37 11.67 8.12
C PRO A 28 -14.62 11.60 9.45
N LYS A 29 -15.35 11.37 10.54
CA LYS A 29 -14.75 11.29 11.89
C LYS A 29 -13.77 10.13 12.02
N VAL A 30 -13.82 9.16 11.10
CA VAL A 30 -12.90 8.02 11.02
C VAL A 30 -12.50 7.86 9.56
N ALA A 31 -11.22 8.10 9.28
CA ALA A 31 -10.65 7.96 7.94
C ALA A 31 -9.13 7.78 8.00
N ALA A 32 -8.59 7.16 6.98
CA ALA A 32 -7.16 7.05 6.74
C ALA A 32 -6.87 7.10 5.25
N HIS A 33 -5.77 7.77 4.91
CA HIS A 33 -5.11 7.67 3.62
C HIS A 33 -3.62 7.49 3.90
N VAL A 34 -3.06 6.36 3.47
CA VAL A 34 -1.65 6.05 3.65
C VAL A 34 -0.98 5.86 2.29
N THR A 35 0.22 6.40 2.13
CA THR A 35 0.92 6.42 0.84
C THR A 35 2.22 5.63 0.92
N GLY A 36 2.70 5.14 -0.23
CA GLY A 36 3.98 4.43 -0.29
C GLY A 36 5.16 5.29 0.18
N VAL A 37 6.20 4.64 0.70
CA VAL A 37 7.48 5.27 1.06
C VAL A 37 8.56 4.83 0.09
N THR A 38 9.16 5.78 -0.62
CA THR A 38 10.38 5.52 -1.42
C THR A 38 11.54 5.25 -0.47
N SER A 39 11.95 3.99 -0.31
CA SER A 39 13.17 3.67 0.44
C SER A 39 14.40 4.00 -0.40
N SER A 40 15.28 4.86 0.12
CA SER A 40 16.61 5.15 -0.46
C SER A 40 17.60 3.99 -0.33
N THR A 41 17.22 2.87 0.32
CA THR A 41 18.16 1.82 0.68
C THR A 41 17.50 0.44 0.62
N GLY A 42 18.03 -0.39 -0.28
CA GLY A 42 18.10 -1.85 -0.28
C GLY A 42 16.98 -2.69 0.34
N HIS A 43 16.35 -3.49 -0.52
CA HIS A 43 15.71 -4.78 -0.25
C HIS A 43 14.74 -4.82 0.94
N THR A 44 13.46 -4.56 0.65
CA THR A 44 12.38 -5.17 1.45
C THR A 44 12.54 -6.68 1.38
N THR A 45 12.66 -7.33 2.54
CA THR A 45 12.67 -8.79 2.65
C THR A 45 11.32 -9.32 2.15
N ALA A 46 11.35 -9.81 0.91
CA ALA A 46 10.30 -10.60 0.30
C ALA A 46 10.11 -11.87 1.13
N ASP A 47 9.08 -11.88 1.96
CA ASP A 47 8.72 -13.03 2.77
C ASP A 47 7.95 -13.97 1.83
N GLY A 48 8.70 -14.89 1.23
CA GLY A 48 8.35 -15.63 0.02
C GLY A 48 7.00 -16.34 0.00
N LEU A 49 6.58 -16.55 -1.26
CA LEU A 49 5.42 -17.26 -1.75
C LEU A 49 5.14 -18.56 -0.94
N ARG A 50 3.97 -18.59 -0.27
CA ARG A 50 3.45 -19.61 0.67
C ARG A 50 4.00 -19.55 2.10
N SER A 51 3.77 -18.44 2.78
CA SER A 51 3.88 -18.38 4.23
C SER A 51 2.64 -19.01 4.89
N SER A 52 2.83 -19.69 6.00
CA SER A 52 1.86 -20.30 6.93
C SER A 52 0.77 -19.35 7.50
N LYS A 53 0.55 -18.20 6.84
CA LYS A 53 -0.22 -17.04 7.29
C LYS A 53 -1.63 -16.95 6.68
N GLY A 54 -1.98 -17.86 5.77
CA GLY A 54 -3.36 -18.01 5.26
C GLY A 54 -3.85 -16.92 4.30
N TYR A 55 -2.96 -16.15 3.66
CA TYR A 55 -3.29 -15.17 2.62
C TYR A 55 -2.38 -15.30 1.40
N LEU A 56 -2.79 -14.74 0.26
CA LEU A 56 -2.07 -14.78 -1.01
C LEU A 56 -1.20 -13.54 -1.22
N GLY A 57 -0.11 -13.72 -1.95
CA GLY A 57 0.84 -12.64 -2.26
C GLY A 57 1.70 -12.20 -1.07
N GLU A 58 2.46 -11.15 -1.31
CA GLU A 58 3.38 -10.53 -0.38
C GLU A 58 2.75 -9.31 0.27
N ARG A 59 2.84 -9.19 1.59
CA ARG A 59 2.22 -8.07 2.33
C ARG A 59 3.04 -6.80 2.17
N VAL A 60 2.39 -5.72 1.73
CA VAL A 60 3.00 -4.39 1.66
C VAL A 60 3.03 -3.78 3.06
N ARG A 61 4.22 -3.44 3.57
CA ARG A 61 4.39 -2.87 4.92
C ARG A 61 4.82 -1.40 4.94
N ALA A 62 5.50 -0.93 3.90
CA ALA A 62 6.12 0.39 3.86
C ALA A 62 5.11 1.50 3.50
N TRP A 63 4.21 1.80 4.44
CA TRP A 63 3.21 2.85 4.32
C TRP A 63 3.55 4.03 5.23
N GLU A 64 3.41 5.25 4.72
CA GLU A 64 3.43 6.52 5.47
C GLU A 64 2.01 6.90 5.88
N GLY A 65 1.82 7.41 7.10
CA GLY A 65 0.50 7.74 7.64
C GLY A 65 0.33 9.19 8.11
N GLU A 66 1.41 9.93 8.31
CA GLU A 66 1.38 11.22 8.99
C GLU A 66 1.93 12.37 8.13
N ARG A 67 2.72 12.07 7.10
CA ARG A 67 3.42 13.08 6.29
C ARG A 67 2.87 13.19 4.86
N GLY A 68 3.00 14.39 4.29
CA GLY A 68 2.65 14.66 2.90
C GLY A 68 1.14 14.59 2.65
N LEU A 69 0.72 13.73 1.71
CA LEU A 69 -0.69 13.50 1.40
C LEU A 69 -1.35 12.47 2.32
N SER A 70 -0.55 11.82 3.19
CA SER A 70 -1.04 10.82 4.13
C SER A 70 -1.66 11.47 5.36
N PHE A 71 -2.72 10.85 5.88
CA PHE A 71 -3.31 11.24 7.15
C PHE A 71 -3.99 10.06 7.83
N LEU A 72 -4.04 10.12 9.15
CA LEU A 72 -4.78 9.21 10.02
C LEU A 72 -5.74 10.02 10.89
N GLN A 73 -7.04 9.80 10.70
CA GLN A 73 -8.11 10.44 11.48
C GLN A 73 -8.84 9.37 12.27
N ASN A 74 -8.54 9.28 13.57
CA ASN A 74 -9.06 8.25 14.48
C ASN A 74 -8.82 6.80 14.00
N MET A 75 -7.84 6.57 13.14
CA MET A 75 -7.36 5.23 12.76
C MET A 75 -5.88 5.16 13.07
N GLU A 76 -5.33 3.96 13.20
CA GLU A 76 -3.91 3.76 13.44
C GLU A 76 -3.29 2.88 12.36
N LEU A 77 -2.06 3.19 11.96
CA LEU A 77 -1.25 2.35 11.09
C LEU A 77 -0.22 1.59 11.92
N ARG A 78 -0.21 0.26 11.87
CA ARG A 78 0.76 -0.58 12.59
C ARG A 78 1.23 -1.71 11.69
N GLU A 79 2.55 -1.82 11.45
CA GLU A 79 3.16 -2.90 10.65
C GLU A 79 2.54 -3.07 9.25
N GLY A 80 2.09 -1.96 8.66
CA GLY A 80 1.40 -1.90 7.37
C GLY A 80 -0.10 -2.24 7.41
N GLU A 81 -0.69 -2.32 8.60
CA GLU A 81 -2.12 -2.63 8.80
C GLU A 81 -2.85 -1.40 9.35
N LEU A 82 -4.02 -1.06 8.77
CA LEU A 82 -4.92 -0.04 9.31
C LEU A 82 -5.84 -0.67 10.36
N LEU A 83 -5.77 -0.17 11.59
CA LEU A 83 -6.63 -0.58 12.70
C LEU A 83 -7.95 0.19 12.69
N VAL A 84 -9.04 -0.56 12.77
CA VAL A 84 -10.40 -0.02 12.83
C VAL A 84 -10.75 0.37 14.27
N PRO A 85 -11.11 1.64 14.54
CA PRO A 85 -11.40 2.10 15.90
C PRO A 85 -12.82 1.76 16.37
N ARG A 86 -13.78 1.64 15.44
CA ARG A 86 -15.20 1.50 15.74
C ARG A 86 -15.94 0.69 14.69
N ALA A 87 -17.02 0.03 15.12
CA ALA A 87 -17.88 -0.70 14.21
C ALA A 87 -18.56 0.22 13.19
N GLY A 88 -18.76 -0.28 11.97
CA GLY A 88 -19.53 0.39 10.92
C GLY A 88 -19.21 -0.12 9.52
N LEU A 89 -19.88 0.45 8.52
CA LEU A 89 -19.62 0.23 7.11
C LEU A 89 -18.52 1.18 6.63
N TYR A 90 -17.41 0.62 6.19
CA TYR A 90 -16.28 1.39 5.68
C TYR A 90 -16.21 1.28 4.17
N TYR A 91 -15.95 2.41 3.49
CA TYR A 91 -15.48 2.41 2.13
C TYR A 91 -13.96 2.25 2.14
N ILE A 92 -13.46 1.24 1.46
CA ILE A 92 -12.07 0.80 1.46
C ILE A 92 -11.57 0.86 0.02
N TYR A 93 -10.41 1.47 -0.22
CA TYR A 93 -9.84 1.63 -1.56
C TYR A 93 -8.33 1.49 -1.54
N ALA A 94 -7.77 0.97 -2.62
CA ALA A 94 -6.33 0.84 -2.81
C ALA A 94 -5.93 1.12 -4.25
N GLN A 95 -4.77 1.76 -4.44
CA GLN A 95 -4.06 1.78 -5.71
C GLN A 95 -2.64 1.24 -5.52
N THR A 96 -2.23 0.33 -6.40
CA THR A 96 -0.85 -0.16 -6.47
C THR A 96 -0.37 0.01 -7.90
N TYR A 97 0.81 0.60 -8.04
CA TYR A 97 1.44 0.82 -9.33
C TYR A 97 2.60 -0.16 -9.51
N PHE A 98 2.53 -0.98 -10.54
CA PHE A 98 3.57 -1.93 -10.89
C PHE A 98 4.40 -1.40 -12.06
N ARG A 99 5.72 -1.50 -11.92
CA ARG A 99 6.71 -1.27 -12.96
C ARG A 99 7.41 -2.60 -13.25
N LEU A 100 7.13 -3.15 -14.42
CA LEU A 100 7.87 -4.30 -14.94
C LEU A 100 9.11 -3.77 -15.69
N PRO A 101 10.33 -4.24 -15.37
CA PRO A 101 11.54 -3.82 -16.07
C PRO A 101 11.45 -4.06 -17.58
N SER A 102 12.18 -3.24 -18.33
CA SER A 102 12.37 -3.46 -19.77
C SER A 102 13.30 -4.64 -20.03
N THR A 103 13.35 -5.12 -21.28
CA THR A 103 14.23 -6.24 -21.64
C THR A 103 15.71 -5.91 -21.38
N GLU A 104 16.12 -4.67 -21.65
CA GLU A 104 17.49 -4.19 -21.41
C GLU A 104 17.85 -4.11 -19.92
N GLU A 105 16.88 -3.77 -19.07
CA GLU A 105 17.04 -3.77 -17.60
C GLU A 105 17.12 -5.21 -17.05
N ALA A 106 16.40 -6.16 -17.66
CA ALA A 106 16.35 -7.56 -17.23
C ALA A 106 17.61 -8.37 -17.64
N ASP A 107 18.22 -8.08 -18.79
CA ASP A 107 19.40 -8.78 -19.30
C ASP A 107 20.68 -8.53 -18.45
N GLY A 108 20.68 -7.51 -17.59
CA GLY A 108 21.75 -7.24 -16.61
C GLY A 108 21.72 -8.17 -15.39
N GLU A 109 20.60 -8.87 -15.14
CA GLU A 109 20.39 -9.79 -14.02
C GLU A 109 20.26 -11.24 -14.51
N ALA A 110 21.30 -11.75 -15.19
CA ALA A 110 21.54 -13.19 -15.48
C ALA A 110 20.29 -14.09 -15.52
N LYS A 111 19.35 -13.84 -16.44
CA LYS A 111 18.37 -14.84 -16.86
C LYS A 111 18.72 -15.28 -18.27
N GLY A 112 19.12 -16.54 -18.37
CA GLY A 112 19.43 -17.20 -19.62
C GLY A 112 18.23 -17.20 -20.57
N GLU A 113 18.58 -17.22 -21.84
CA GLU A 113 17.74 -17.42 -23.00
C GLU A 113 16.75 -18.59 -22.80
N THR A 114 15.50 -18.29 -22.43
CA THR A 114 14.38 -19.22 -22.63
C THR A 114 13.21 -18.44 -23.19
N GLY A 115 13.01 -18.59 -24.51
CA GLY A 115 11.89 -18.03 -25.26
C GLY A 115 10.56 -18.70 -24.92
N GLU A 116 10.04 -18.42 -23.74
CA GLU A 116 8.64 -18.62 -23.40
C GLU A 116 8.05 -17.23 -23.17
N GLU A 117 6.82 -16.99 -23.63
CA GLU A 117 6.10 -15.76 -23.33
C GLU A 117 5.87 -15.69 -21.81
N GLU A 118 6.85 -15.18 -21.05
CA GLU A 118 6.72 -15.07 -19.61
C GLU A 118 5.52 -14.12 -19.40
N GLY A 119 4.44 -14.65 -18.82
CA GLY A 119 3.27 -13.86 -18.47
C GLY A 119 3.49 -13.30 -17.08
N ALA A 120 3.21 -12.01 -16.88
CA ALA A 120 3.19 -11.41 -15.56
C ALA A 120 1.74 -11.31 -15.07
N ASP A 121 1.41 -12.04 -13.99
CA ASP A 121 0.14 -11.86 -13.28
C ASP A 121 0.32 -10.84 -12.15
N LEU A 122 -0.16 -9.62 -12.40
CA LEU A 122 -0.18 -8.53 -11.45
C LEU A 122 -1.47 -8.59 -10.65
N VAL A 123 -1.37 -8.80 -9.34
CA VAL A 123 -2.53 -8.99 -8.48
C VAL A 123 -2.43 -8.10 -7.25
N GLN A 124 -3.53 -7.45 -6.91
CA GLN A 124 -3.70 -6.65 -5.70
C GLN A 124 -4.83 -7.26 -4.86
N TYR A 125 -4.57 -7.53 -3.60
CA TYR A 125 -5.52 -8.08 -2.64
C TYR A 125 -5.73 -7.13 -1.47
N ILE A 126 -6.98 -7.00 -1.01
CA ILE A 126 -7.35 -6.29 0.20
C ILE A 126 -7.89 -7.31 1.20
N TYR A 127 -7.22 -7.42 2.35
CA TYR A 127 -7.54 -8.39 3.38
C TYR A 127 -8.04 -7.72 4.66
N LYS A 128 -8.86 -8.47 5.41
CA LYS A 128 -9.28 -8.16 6.76
C LYS A 128 -8.79 -9.23 7.73
N LYS A 129 -8.10 -8.85 8.79
CA LYS A 129 -7.69 -9.71 9.88
C LYS A 129 -8.46 -9.37 11.14
N MET A 130 -9.04 -10.38 11.77
CA MET A 130 -9.77 -10.26 13.03
C MET A 130 -8.92 -10.77 14.20
N SER A 131 -9.34 -10.51 15.44
CA SER A 131 -8.80 -11.19 16.62
C SER A 131 -9.43 -12.56 16.85
N SER A 132 -10.70 -12.73 16.45
CA SER A 132 -11.50 -13.95 16.62
C SER A 132 -11.23 -15.04 15.58
N TYR A 133 -10.47 -14.74 14.52
CA TYR A 133 -10.18 -15.67 13.45
C TYR A 133 -8.72 -15.53 13.00
N THR A 134 -8.00 -16.65 12.97
CA THR A 134 -6.54 -16.69 12.77
C THR A 134 -6.13 -16.45 11.31
N VAL A 135 -6.99 -16.79 10.36
CA VAL A 135 -6.75 -16.64 8.92
C VAL A 135 -7.37 -15.33 8.41
N PRO A 136 -6.62 -14.47 7.70
CA PRO A 136 -7.20 -13.26 7.11
C PRO A 136 -8.28 -13.57 6.07
N ILE A 137 -9.34 -12.76 6.06
CA ILE A 137 -10.45 -12.85 5.11
C ILE A 137 -10.15 -11.93 3.92
N LEU A 138 -10.16 -12.49 2.71
CA LEU A 138 -10.05 -11.71 1.48
C LEU A 138 -11.33 -10.90 1.28
N LEU A 139 -11.21 -9.58 1.22
CA LEU A 139 -12.34 -8.69 0.91
C LEU A 139 -12.47 -8.44 -0.59
N MET A 140 -11.36 -8.10 -1.25
CA MET A 140 -11.35 -7.69 -2.66
C MET A 140 -10.06 -8.14 -3.35
N LYS A 141 -10.16 -8.46 -4.64
CA LYS A 141 -9.05 -8.84 -5.51
C LYS A 141 -9.19 -8.13 -6.85
N SER A 142 -8.11 -7.52 -7.32
CA SER A 142 -7.97 -7.01 -8.69
C SER A 142 -6.76 -7.66 -9.34
N SER A 143 -6.89 -8.06 -10.61
CA SER A 143 -5.88 -8.83 -11.34
C SER A 143 -5.73 -8.31 -12.75
N ARG A 144 -4.49 -8.26 -13.24
CA ARG A 144 -4.14 -7.97 -14.63
C ARG A 144 -3.08 -8.97 -15.08
N SER A 145 -3.39 -9.73 -16.11
CA SER A 145 -2.39 -10.49 -16.84
C SER A 145 -1.75 -9.57 -17.87
N ALA A 146 -0.43 -9.53 -17.90
CA ALA A 146 0.36 -8.70 -18.80
C ALA A 146 1.43 -9.56 -19.49
N CYS A 147 1.76 -9.21 -20.73
CA CYS A 147 2.98 -9.70 -21.36
C CYS A 147 4.15 -8.85 -20.87
N TRP A 148 5.32 -9.46 -20.61
CA TRP A 148 6.50 -8.66 -20.30
C TRP A 148 6.85 -7.73 -21.46
N PRO A 149 7.40 -6.53 -21.15
CA PRO A 149 7.88 -5.62 -22.18
C PRO A 149 8.93 -6.29 -23.07
N ARG A 150 8.81 -6.10 -24.39
CA ARG A 150 9.75 -6.61 -25.41
C ARG A 150 10.63 -5.51 -26.03
N GLY A 151 10.68 -4.34 -25.40
CA GLY A 151 11.37 -3.15 -25.90
C GLY A 151 12.09 -2.40 -24.78
N PRO A 152 12.67 -1.23 -25.08
CA PRO A 152 13.46 -0.46 -24.11
C PRO A 152 12.60 0.16 -23.01
N GLU A 153 11.30 0.28 -23.23
CA GLU A 153 10.36 0.89 -22.29
C GLU A 153 9.84 -0.13 -21.26
N PRO A 154 9.73 0.26 -19.98
CA PRO A 154 9.16 -0.57 -18.93
C PRO A 154 7.64 -0.72 -19.08
N GLY A 155 7.10 -1.80 -18.51
CA GLY A 155 5.67 -2.04 -18.44
C GLY A 155 5.07 -1.35 -17.22
N LEU A 156 4.04 -0.52 -17.41
CA LEU A 156 3.48 0.34 -16.36
C LEU A 156 2.00 0.02 -16.13
N PHE A 157 1.64 -0.37 -14.90
CA PHE A 157 0.29 -0.85 -14.60
C PHE A 157 -0.23 -0.32 -13.27
N SER A 158 -1.31 0.46 -13.30
CA SER A 158 -2.05 0.89 -12.11
C SER A 158 -3.24 -0.04 -11.87
N LEU A 159 -3.28 -0.68 -10.70
CA LEU A 159 -4.45 -1.42 -10.23
C LEU A 159 -5.13 -0.61 -9.12
N HIS A 160 -6.31 -0.09 -9.43
CA HIS A 160 -7.19 0.56 -8.46
C HIS A 160 -8.42 -0.32 -8.21
N GLN A 161 -8.80 -0.50 -6.96
CA GLN A 161 -10.06 -1.14 -6.57
C GLN A 161 -10.61 -0.51 -5.30
N ALA A 162 -11.93 -0.58 -5.15
CA ALA A 162 -12.61 -0.08 -3.97
C ALA A 162 -13.94 -0.81 -3.75
N GLY A 163 -14.42 -0.79 -2.51
CA GLY A 163 -15.67 -1.41 -2.11
C GLY A 163 -15.99 -1.15 -0.64
N THR A 164 -17.16 -1.60 -0.19
CA THR A 164 -17.59 -1.42 1.19
C THR A 164 -17.58 -2.72 1.98
N ALA A 165 -17.14 -2.69 3.22
CA ALA A 165 -17.24 -3.82 4.14
C ALA A 165 -17.61 -3.37 5.55
N PHE A 166 -18.40 -4.19 6.25
CA PHE A 166 -18.65 -3.96 7.67
C PHE A 166 -17.44 -4.43 8.48
N LEU A 167 -16.90 -3.53 9.30
CA LEU A 167 -15.73 -3.76 10.14
C LEU A 167 -16.10 -3.59 11.61
N GLN A 168 -15.40 -4.31 12.47
CA GLN A 168 -15.53 -4.22 13.93
C GLN A 168 -14.30 -3.54 14.55
N PRO A 169 -14.39 -3.05 15.79
CA PRO A 169 -13.23 -2.52 16.50
C PRO A 169 -12.10 -3.56 16.54
N ALA A 170 -10.87 -3.10 16.33
CA ALA A 170 -9.65 -3.92 16.23
C ALA A 170 -9.55 -4.87 15.03
N ASP A 171 -10.51 -4.84 14.09
CA ASP A 171 -10.26 -5.37 12.75
C ASP A 171 -9.08 -4.63 12.12
N ARG A 172 -8.27 -5.35 11.34
CA ARG A 172 -7.07 -4.82 10.69
C ARG A 172 -7.17 -5.01 9.19
N LEU A 173 -7.04 -3.93 8.43
CA LEU A 173 -7.01 -3.97 6.98
C LEU A 173 -5.56 -3.92 6.49
N PHE A 174 -5.21 -4.72 5.48
CA PHE A 174 -3.90 -4.67 4.86
C PHE A 174 -3.95 -5.05 3.38
N ILE A 175 -2.90 -4.67 2.66
CA ILE A 175 -2.71 -4.96 1.24
C ILE A 175 -1.64 -6.03 1.07
N SER A 176 -1.91 -6.98 0.17
CA SER A 176 -0.87 -7.82 -0.40
C SER A 176 -0.91 -7.77 -1.93
N VAL A 177 0.21 -8.07 -2.56
CA VAL A 177 0.36 -8.05 -4.01
C VAL A 177 1.09 -9.30 -4.52
N SER A 178 1.00 -9.60 -5.81
CA SER A 178 1.69 -10.76 -6.39
C SER A 178 3.22 -10.63 -6.37
N ASN A 179 3.75 -9.41 -6.51
CA ASN A 179 5.19 -9.13 -6.47
C ASN A 179 5.42 -7.72 -5.87
N VAL A 180 5.94 -7.64 -4.64
CA VAL A 180 6.22 -6.34 -3.99
C VAL A 180 7.41 -5.63 -4.63
N SER A 181 8.41 -6.37 -5.11
CA SER A 181 9.62 -5.81 -5.73
C SER A 181 9.33 -5.07 -7.04
N ALA A 182 8.28 -5.47 -7.76
CA ALA A 182 7.81 -4.78 -8.96
C ALA A 182 6.90 -3.57 -8.66
N MET A 183 6.62 -3.26 -7.39
CA MET A 183 5.71 -2.20 -7.01
C MET A 183 6.45 -0.88 -6.76
N GLU A 184 5.99 0.20 -7.38
CA GLU A 184 6.50 1.54 -7.15
C GLU A 184 5.93 2.10 -5.84
N MET A 185 6.80 2.42 -4.89
CA MET A 185 6.41 2.95 -3.57
C MET A 185 6.38 4.49 -3.51
N ASP A 186 6.33 5.20 -4.63
CA ASP A 186 6.04 6.64 -4.63
C ASP A 186 4.62 6.87 -4.10
N GLY A 187 4.49 7.77 -3.11
CA GLY A 187 3.21 8.05 -2.46
C GLY A 187 2.13 8.64 -3.37
N ARG A 188 2.48 9.12 -4.57
CA ARG A 188 1.54 9.55 -5.61
C ARG A 188 1.05 8.40 -6.48
N ALA A 189 1.80 7.31 -6.55
CA ALA A 189 1.52 6.15 -7.42
C ALA A 189 0.78 5.04 -6.66
N SER A 190 1.23 4.73 -5.44
CA SER A 190 0.69 3.65 -4.61
C SER A 190 0.19 4.18 -3.26
N TYR A 191 -1.05 3.84 -2.92
CA TYR A 191 -1.72 4.29 -1.71
C TYR A 191 -2.87 3.35 -1.31
N PHE A 192 -3.25 3.40 -0.04
CA PHE A 192 -4.36 2.63 0.52
C PHE A 192 -5.12 3.47 1.54
N GLY A 193 -6.43 3.31 1.64
CA GLY A 193 -7.21 4.06 2.60
C GLY A 193 -8.58 3.46 2.89
N ALA A 194 -9.20 3.99 3.93
CA ALA A 194 -10.56 3.66 4.30
C ALA A 194 -11.21 4.84 5.04
N PHE A 195 -12.53 4.95 4.95
CA PHE A 195 -13.30 5.88 5.79
C PHE A 195 -14.66 5.30 6.15
N LEU A 196 -15.16 5.69 7.33
CA LEU A 196 -16.46 5.27 7.82
C LEU A 196 -17.58 6.00 7.07
N VAL A 197 -18.53 5.24 6.52
CA VAL A 197 -19.68 5.76 5.77
C VAL A 197 -20.96 5.74 6.60
N GLY A 198 -21.14 4.74 7.48
CA GLY A 198 -22.34 4.58 8.31
C GLY A 198 -22.18 3.55 9.42
#